data_AF-A0AAP9LWA6-F1
#
_entry.id   AF-A0AAP9LWA6-F1
#
_cell.length_a   1.000
_cell.length_b   1.000
_cell.length_c   1.000
_cell.angle_alpha   90.00
_cell.angle_beta   90.00
_cell.angle_gamma   90.00
#
_symmetry.space_group_name_H-M   'P 1'
#
loop_
_entity.id
_entity.type
_entity.pdbx_description
1 polymer ?
#
loop_
_entity_poly.entity_id
_entity_poly.type
_entity_poly.pdbx_seq_one_letter_code
_entity_poly.pdbx_strand_id
1 'polypeptide(L)'
;MMSKEERNNMIKELKGLLEQLYKEVIEAEANNKIEAGNVRLGQKIVIEDENGRETWTAITYQDGGTVFLLDKEYAIENVDFGNDNNYSNSNARTISCTCEPVLRLLKKYGSNAFIPLEIDLFSHDGLRDYGVCKGDLTGIMTYDMYRNNREYIKPSCMWLATPDSTPSGTGASGVRCVDSDGSVGCVGCGWYDGGVRPFCIIKSSIFVSYDKTTG
;
A
#
# COMPACT_ATOMS: atom_id res chain seq x y z
N MET A 1 -48.24 36.19 -2.12
CA MET A 1 -48.07 35.02 -1.23
C MET A 1 -48.32 33.80 -2.10
N MET A 2 -47.39 32.84 -2.20
CA MET A 2 -47.61 31.64 -3.03
C MET A 2 -48.86 30.88 -2.56
N SER A 3 -49.66 30.44 -3.52
CA SER A 3 -50.82 29.59 -3.29
C SER A 3 -50.39 28.22 -2.73
N LYS A 4 -51.34 27.53 -2.10
CA LYS A 4 -51.10 26.17 -1.56
C LYS A 4 -50.74 25.17 -2.67
N GLU A 5 -51.31 25.35 -3.86
CA GLU A 5 -51.07 24.49 -5.03
C GLU A 5 -49.67 24.70 -5.62
N GLU A 6 -49.22 25.96 -5.76
CA GLU A 6 -47.85 26.27 -6.18
C GLU A 6 -46.82 25.71 -5.21
N ARG A 7 -47.06 25.80 -3.89
CA ARG A 7 -46.17 25.17 -2.89
C ARG A 7 -46.11 23.65 -3.03
N ASN A 8 -47.25 22.99 -3.28
CA ASN A 8 -47.30 21.54 -3.43
C ASN A 8 -46.60 21.06 -4.71
N ASN A 9 -46.77 21.79 -5.82
CA ASN A 9 -46.07 21.49 -7.07
C ASN A 9 -44.55 21.65 -6.90
N MET A 10 -44.10 22.72 -6.25
CA MET A 10 -42.68 22.95 -5.97
C MET A 10 -42.07 21.85 -5.08
N ILE A 11 -42.80 21.38 -4.05
CA ILE A 11 -42.36 20.24 -3.21
C ILE A 11 -42.24 18.96 -4.05
N LYS A 12 -43.17 18.70 -4.97
CA LYS A 12 -43.14 17.52 -5.85
C LYS A 12 -41.93 17.57 -6.79
N GLU A 13 -41.65 18.72 -7.36
CA GLU A 13 -40.49 18.93 -8.25
C GLU A 13 -39.17 18.76 -7.49
N LEU A 14 -39.04 19.37 -6.31
CA LEU A 14 -37.86 19.21 -5.46
C LEU A 14 -37.61 17.75 -5.05
N LYS A 15 -38.67 16.98 -4.76
CA LYS A 15 -38.54 15.55 -4.48
C LYS A 15 -38.02 14.77 -5.69
N GLY A 16 -38.53 15.06 -6.88
CA GLY A 16 -38.06 14.42 -8.11
C GLY A 16 -36.59 14.73 -8.41
N LEU A 17 -36.18 15.99 -8.25
CA LEU A 17 -34.78 16.40 -8.39
C LEU A 17 -33.88 15.72 -7.36
N LEU A 18 -34.34 15.60 -6.11
CA LEU A 18 -33.60 14.93 -5.06
C LEU A 18 -33.41 13.44 -5.35
N GLU A 19 -34.47 12.74 -5.78
CA GLU A 19 -34.40 11.32 -6.18
C GLU A 19 -33.45 11.10 -7.36
N GLN A 20 -33.47 12.00 -8.34
CA GLN A 20 -32.57 11.94 -9.49
C GLN A 20 -31.11 12.15 -9.07
N LEU A 21 -30.83 13.17 -8.25
CA LEU A 21 -29.50 13.44 -7.73
C LEU A 21 -28.96 12.25 -6.93
N TYR A 22 -29.79 11.62 -6.08
CA TYR A 22 -29.40 10.42 -5.34
C TYR A 22 -28.96 9.29 -6.29
N LYS A 23 -29.68 9.08 -7.38
CA LYS A 23 -29.34 8.03 -8.35
C LYS A 23 -28.02 8.32 -9.07
N GLU A 24 -27.83 9.57 -9.51
CA GLU A 24 -26.60 10.00 -10.20
C GLU A 24 -25.37 9.86 -9.30
N VAL A 25 -25.48 10.20 -8.01
CA VAL A 25 -24.39 10.02 -7.03
C VAL A 25 -24.04 8.54 -6.84
N ILE A 26 -25.05 7.66 -6.67
CA ILE A 26 -24.83 6.22 -6.51
C ILE A 26 -24.14 5.63 -7.75
N GLU A 27 -24.60 5.99 -8.95
CA GLU A 27 -24.01 5.50 -10.21
C GLU A 27 -22.57 6.01 -10.38
N ALA A 28 -22.29 7.27 -10.05
CA ALA A 28 -20.94 7.83 -10.10
C ALA A 28 -19.97 7.11 -9.13
N GLU A 29 -20.43 6.77 -7.92
CA GLU A 29 -19.64 6.00 -6.95
C GLU A 29 -19.39 4.56 -7.41
N ALA A 30 -20.38 3.91 -8.04
CA ALA A 30 -20.24 2.57 -8.60
C ALA A 30 -19.26 2.54 -9.79
N ASN A 31 -19.32 3.56 -10.65
CA ASN A 31 -18.46 3.71 -11.83
C ASN A 31 -16.99 4.07 -11.51
N ASN A 32 -16.63 4.21 -10.24
CA ASN A 32 -15.27 4.46 -9.77
C ASN A 32 -14.64 3.24 -9.09
N LYS A 33 -15.29 2.07 -9.17
CA LYS A 33 -14.80 0.83 -8.55
C LYS A 33 -14.47 -0.22 -9.61
N ILE A 34 -13.42 -0.96 -9.35
CA ILE A 34 -12.97 -2.11 -10.17
C ILE A 34 -12.54 -3.23 -9.22
N GLU A 35 -12.75 -4.48 -9.61
CA GLU A 35 -12.18 -5.60 -8.86
C GLU A 35 -10.65 -5.50 -8.87
N ALA A 36 -10.01 -5.72 -7.72
CA ALA A 36 -8.57 -5.60 -7.56
C ALA A 36 -7.79 -6.47 -8.56
N GLY A 37 -8.33 -7.65 -8.91
CA GLY A 37 -7.72 -8.54 -9.91
C GLY A 37 -7.76 -8.01 -11.34
N ASN A 38 -8.59 -7.01 -11.62
CA ASN A 38 -8.70 -6.35 -12.92
C ASN A 38 -7.90 -5.03 -13.00
N VAL A 39 -7.25 -4.62 -11.90
CA VAL A 39 -6.33 -3.48 -11.90
C VAL A 39 -5.05 -3.88 -12.65
N ARG A 40 -4.67 -3.11 -13.67
CA ARG A 40 -3.46 -3.37 -14.45
C ARG A 40 -2.23 -2.96 -13.66
N LEU A 41 -1.11 -3.65 -13.88
CA LEU A 41 0.17 -3.24 -13.30
C LEU A 41 0.53 -1.81 -13.74
N GLY A 42 1.06 -1.03 -12.79
CA GLY A 42 1.30 0.40 -12.95
C GLY A 42 0.08 1.30 -12.70
N GLN A 43 -1.14 0.76 -12.67
CA GLN A 43 -2.32 1.54 -12.30
C GLN A 43 -2.40 1.76 -10.79
N LYS A 44 -3.09 2.85 -10.43
CA LYS A 44 -3.21 3.29 -9.05
C LYS A 44 -4.62 3.11 -8.52
N ILE A 45 -4.70 2.76 -7.24
CA ILE A 45 -5.92 2.92 -6.45
C ILE A 45 -5.79 4.12 -5.52
N VAL A 46 -6.93 4.70 -5.17
CA VAL A 46 -7.02 5.89 -4.30
C VAL A 46 -7.73 5.55 -3.00
N ILE A 47 -7.10 5.92 -1.90
CA ILE A 47 -7.72 5.97 -0.57
C ILE A 47 -7.82 7.44 -0.23
N GLU A 48 -9.04 7.90 0.08
CA GLU A 48 -9.33 9.28 0.39
C GLU A 48 -10.46 9.30 1.41
N ASP A 49 -10.23 9.98 2.52
CA ASP A 49 -11.23 10.31 3.53
C ASP A 49 -10.93 11.69 4.13
N GLU A 50 -11.68 12.09 5.14
CA GLU A 50 -11.50 13.38 5.83
C GLU A 50 -10.10 13.56 6.46
N ASN A 51 -9.34 12.48 6.66
CA ASN A 51 -8.02 12.48 7.29
C ASN A 51 -6.86 12.46 6.28
N GLY A 52 -7.15 12.42 4.98
CA GLY A 52 -6.12 12.54 3.96
C GLY A 52 -6.41 11.72 2.70
N ARG A 53 -5.43 11.73 1.80
CA ARG A 53 -5.46 11.04 0.53
C ARG A 53 -4.12 10.38 0.27
N GLU A 54 -4.14 9.14 -0.19
CA GLU A 54 -2.96 8.42 -0.68
C GLU A 54 -3.29 7.57 -1.91
N THR A 55 -2.25 7.20 -2.64
CA THR A 55 -2.34 6.30 -3.78
C THR A 55 -1.43 5.09 -3.63
N TRP A 56 -1.90 3.97 -4.16
CA TRP A 56 -1.19 2.70 -4.14
C TRP A 56 -1.11 2.12 -5.55
N THR A 57 0.09 1.80 -6.01
CA THR A 57 0.34 1.28 -7.36
C THR A 57 0.31 -0.26 -7.36
N ALA A 58 -0.41 -0.86 -8.31
CA ALA A 58 -0.35 -2.29 -8.55
C ALA A 58 1.02 -2.65 -9.17
N ILE A 59 1.80 -3.50 -8.51
CA ILE A 59 3.17 -3.83 -8.95
C ILE A 59 3.34 -5.28 -9.41
N THR A 60 2.50 -6.21 -8.92
CA THR A 60 2.49 -7.61 -9.36
C THR A 60 1.19 -8.31 -8.92
N TYR A 61 1.03 -9.57 -9.31
CA TYR A 61 -0.07 -10.44 -8.85
C TYR A 61 0.50 -11.61 -8.05
N GLN A 62 -0.10 -11.91 -6.90
CA GLN A 62 0.39 -12.95 -5.99
C GLN A 62 -0.79 -13.60 -5.24
N ASP A 63 -0.76 -14.93 -5.10
CA ASP A 63 -1.68 -15.70 -4.26
C ASP A 63 -3.19 -15.45 -4.50
N GLY A 64 -3.56 -15.16 -5.75
CA GLY A 64 -4.94 -14.83 -6.12
C GLY A 64 -5.37 -13.40 -5.73
N GLY A 65 -4.42 -12.54 -5.40
CA GLY A 65 -4.61 -11.12 -5.18
C GLY A 65 -3.67 -10.24 -6.01
N THR A 66 -3.89 -8.94 -5.90
CA THR A 66 -3.05 -7.90 -6.51
C THR A 66 -2.19 -7.27 -5.44
N VAL A 67 -0.89 -7.15 -5.72
CA VAL A 67 0.08 -6.53 -4.83
C VAL A 67 0.10 -5.02 -5.08
N PHE A 68 -0.28 -4.26 -4.04
CA PHE A 68 -0.29 -2.81 -4.08
C PHE A 68 0.82 -2.24 -3.21
N LEU A 69 1.64 -1.36 -3.77
CA LEU A 69 2.71 -0.64 -3.09
C LEU A 69 2.31 0.81 -2.87
N LEU A 70 2.53 1.34 -1.66
CA LEU A 70 2.32 2.75 -1.36
C LEU A 70 3.20 3.63 -2.26
N ASP A 71 2.59 4.64 -2.88
CA ASP A 71 3.32 5.57 -3.73
C ASP A 71 4.33 6.40 -2.93
N LYS A 72 5.45 6.75 -3.58
CA LYS A 72 6.60 7.35 -2.90
C LYS A 72 6.25 8.68 -2.22
N GLU A 73 5.27 9.41 -2.75
CA GLU A 73 4.82 10.69 -2.22
C GLU A 73 4.18 10.57 -0.83
N TYR A 74 3.84 9.35 -0.41
CA TYR A 74 3.23 9.03 0.88
C TYR A 74 4.12 8.13 1.75
N ALA A 75 5.36 7.88 1.33
CA ALA A 75 6.32 7.09 2.08
C ALA A 75 6.60 7.72 3.46
N ILE A 76 6.87 6.87 4.45
CA ILE A 76 7.33 7.36 5.76
C ILE A 76 8.84 7.52 5.70
N GLU A 77 9.31 8.75 5.75
CA GLU A 77 10.74 9.08 5.65
C GLU A 77 11.41 9.14 7.03
N ASN A 78 12.74 9.13 7.04
CA ASN A 78 13.59 9.27 8.21
C ASN A 78 13.35 8.20 9.30
N VAL A 79 13.20 6.96 8.84
CA VAL A 79 12.96 5.79 9.69
C VAL A 79 14.26 5.03 9.85
N ASP A 80 14.71 4.78 11.07
CA ASP A 80 15.74 3.77 11.33
C ASP A 80 15.15 2.36 11.12
N PHE A 81 15.95 1.44 10.60
CA PHE A 81 15.46 0.08 10.38
C PHE A 81 15.21 -0.61 11.73
N GLY A 82 16.16 -0.51 12.65
CA GLY A 82 16.09 -1.09 13.99
C GLY A 82 17.48 -1.38 14.56
N ASN A 83 17.50 -2.12 15.67
CA ASN A 83 18.75 -2.46 16.38
C ASN A 83 19.63 -3.48 15.61
N ASP A 84 19.02 -4.30 14.76
CA ASP A 84 19.67 -5.24 13.86
C ASP A 84 18.95 -5.27 12.50
N ASN A 85 19.41 -6.10 11.59
CA ASN A 85 18.84 -6.26 10.24
C ASN A 85 17.71 -7.31 10.16
N ASN A 86 17.21 -7.83 11.28
CA ASN A 86 16.09 -8.77 11.28
C ASN A 86 14.77 -8.01 11.16
N TYR A 87 14.17 -8.03 9.97
CA TYR A 87 12.88 -7.39 9.70
C TYR A 87 11.78 -7.78 10.70
N SER A 88 11.76 -9.03 11.18
CA SER A 88 10.71 -9.52 12.10
C SER A 88 10.61 -8.70 13.39
N ASN A 89 11.70 -8.08 13.84
CA ASN A 89 11.76 -7.29 15.07
C ASN A 89 12.08 -5.81 14.82
N SER A 90 11.95 -5.37 13.57
CA SER A 90 12.38 -4.04 13.11
C SER A 90 11.35 -2.93 13.40
N ASN A 91 11.85 -1.70 13.52
CA ASN A 91 11.00 -0.51 13.51
C ASN A 91 10.30 -0.36 12.16
N ALA A 92 10.98 -0.72 11.07
CA ALA A 92 10.42 -0.73 9.72
C ALA A 92 9.16 -1.63 9.62
N ARG A 93 9.15 -2.81 10.23
CA ARG A 93 7.97 -3.69 10.31
C ARG A 93 6.83 -3.02 11.06
N THR A 94 7.12 -2.50 12.25
CA THR A 94 6.13 -1.81 13.09
C THR A 94 5.46 -0.69 12.30
N ILE A 95 6.25 0.22 11.72
CA ILE A 95 5.74 1.35 10.93
C ILE A 95 4.97 0.87 9.71
N SER A 96 5.43 -0.19 9.02
CA SER A 96 4.74 -0.74 7.86
C SER A 96 3.37 -1.36 8.19
N CYS A 97 3.08 -1.61 9.47
CA CYS A 97 1.79 -2.12 9.94
C CYS A 97 0.91 -1.04 10.59
N THR A 98 1.48 0.10 11.02
CA THR A 98 0.77 1.08 11.85
C THR A 98 0.74 2.50 11.28
N CYS A 99 1.41 2.79 10.17
CA CYS A 99 1.39 4.13 9.58
C CYS A 99 -0.01 4.51 9.06
N GLU A 100 -0.31 5.81 9.03
CA GLU A 100 -1.65 6.28 8.70
C GLU A 100 -2.19 5.80 7.34
N PRO A 101 -1.41 5.75 6.25
CA PRO A 101 -1.87 5.17 4.98
C PRO A 101 -2.37 3.72 5.14
N VAL A 102 -1.68 2.91 5.95
CA VAL A 102 -2.08 1.52 6.21
C VAL A 102 -3.36 1.48 7.04
N LEU A 103 -3.48 2.32 8.08
CA LEU A 103 -4.69 2.39 8.89
C LEU A 103 -5.92 2.82 8.08
N ARG A 104 -5.78 3.80 7.18
CA ARG A 104 -6.85 4.21 6.26
C ARG A 104 -7.21 3.12 5.26
N LEU A 105 -6.21 2.45 4.69
CA LEU A 105 -6.41 1.32 3.78
C LEU A 105 -7.20 0.18 4.46
N LEU A 106 -6.80 -0.21 5.68
CA LEU A 106 -7.48 -1.24 6.48
C LEU A 106 -8.88 -0.81 6.91
N LYS A 107 -9.08 0.46 7.28
CA LYS A 107 -10.40 1.01 7.61
C LYS A 107 -11.35 0.96 6.41
N LYS A 108 -10.85 1.27 5.19
CA LYS A 108 -11.65 1.33 3.98
C LYS A 108 -12.12 -0.05 3.49
N TYR A 109 -11.24 -1.06 3.52
CA TYR A 109 -11.55 -2.38 2.95
C TYR A 109 -11.81 -3.48 3.98
N GLY A 110 -11.41 -3.27 5.24
CA GLY A 110 -11.45 -4.28 6.30
C GLY A 110 -10.38 -5.36 6.13
N SER A 111 -9.91 -5.93 7.24
CA SER A 111 -8.83 -6.94 7.25
C SER A 111 -9.12 -8.16 6.37
N ASN A 112 -10.39 -8.56 6.25
CA ASN A 112 -10.82 -9.71 5.44
C ASN A 112 -10.59 -9.53 3.93
N ALA A 113 -10.36 -8.30 3.45
CA ALA A 113 -10.03 -8.02 2.06
C ALA A 113 -8.59 -8.40 1.68
N PHE A 114 -7.72 -8.59 2.68
CA PHE A 114 -6.29 -8.79 2.49
C PHE A 114 -5.91 -10.27 2.58
N ILE A 115 -4.81 -10.62 1.92
CA ILE A 115 -4.13 -11.90 2.08
C ILE A 115 -2.94 -11.67 3.03
N PRO A 116 -2.85 -12.41 4.16
CA PRO A 116 -1.71 -12.31 5.07
C PRO A 116 -0.39 -12.61 4.34
N LEU A 117 0.64 -11.82 4.66
CA LEU A 117 1.95 -11.92 4.03
C LEU A 117 2.78 -13.06 4.61
N GLU A 118 3.60 -13.64 3.74
CA GLU A 118 4.76 -14.46 4.11
C GLU A 118 6.01 -13.87 3.44
N ILE A 119 6.90 -13.27 4.23
CA ILE A 119 8.12 -12.61 3.75
C ILE A 119 9.33 -13.47 4.14
N ASP A 120 9.95 -14.12 3.14
CA ASP A 120 11.19 -14.88 3.32
C ASP A 120 12.34 -13.90 3.62
N LEU A 121 12.96 -14.05 4.79
CA LEU A 121 14.09 -13.23 5.25
C LEU A 121 15.44 -13.83 4.85
N PHE A 122 15.45 -14.58 3.74
CA PHE A 122 16.64 -15.02 3.04
C PHE A 122 17.58 -13.84 2.79
N SER A 123 18.79 -13.90 3.35
CA SER A 123 19.75 -12.82 3.24
C SER A 123 20.31 -12.71 1.82
N HIS A 124 20.87 -11.54 1.52
CA HIS A 124 21.46 -11.26 0.23
C HIS A 124 22.63 -12.20 -0.10
N ASP A 125 23.39 -12.63 0.91
CA ASP A 125 24.49 -13.61 0.80
C ASP A 125 24.04 -15.09 0.92
N GLY A 126 22.75 -15.34 1.10
CA GLY A 126 22.16 -16.67 0.97
C GLY A 126 21.99 -17.48 2.27
N LEU A 127 21.91 -16.82 3.42
CA LEU A 127 21.67 -17.40 4.74
C LEU A 127 20.18 -17.33 5.14
N ARG A 128 19.77 -18.20 6.06
CA ARG A 128 18.34 -18.43 6.41
C ARG A 128 18.02 -18.28 7.89
N ASP A 129 18.93 -17.72 8.68
CA ASP A 129 18.82 -17.71 10.14
C ASP A 129 17.52 -17.08 10.66
N TYR A 130 16.98 -16.08 9.96
CA TYR A 130 15.77 -15.37 10.36
C TYR A 130 14.46 -16.01 9.90
N GLY A 131 14.52 -17.02 9.02
CA GLY A 131 13.34 -17.74 8.55
C GLY A 131 12.36 -16.85 7.77
N VAL A 132 11.07 -16.95 8.11
CA VAL A 132 9.98 -16.28 7.40
C VAL A 132 9.16 -15.44 8.38
N CYS A 133 8.95 -14.17 8.05
CA CYS A 133 8.02 -13.28 8.77
C CYS A 133 6.61 -13.50 8.22
N LYS A 134 5.63 -13.80 9.08
CA LYS A 134 4.28 -14.20 8.68
C LYS A 134 3.18 -13.50 9.48
N GLY A 135 2.01 -13.38 8.87
CA GLY A 135 0.76 -13.03 9.54
C GLY A 135 0.38 -11.55 9.49
N ASP A 136 1.28 -10.69 9.04
CA ASP A 136 0.97 -9.27 8.82
C ASP A 136 0.14 -9.09 7.55
N LEU A 137 -0.71 -8.06 7.49
CA LEU A 137 -1.49 -7.72 6.29
C LEU A 137 -0.73 -6.77 5.36
N THR A 138 0.28 -6.10 5.89
CA THR A 138 1.14 -5.15 5.21
C THR A 138 2.58 -5.36 5.64
N GLY A 139 3.54 -4.97 4.79
CA GLY A 139 4.96 -5.13 5.07
C GLY A 139 5.81 -4.33 4.09
N ILE A 140 7.13 -4.46 4.13
CA ILE A 140 8.04 -3.83 3.15
C ILE A 140 8.59 -4.86 2.17
N MET A 141 8.91 -4.43 0.95
CA MET A 141 9.38 -5.31 -0.11
C MET A 141 10.69 -6.03 0.26
N THR A 142 10.88 -7.23 -0.27
CA THR A 142 12.20 -7.87 -0.34
C THR A 142 13.00 -7.32 -1.52
N TYR A 143 14.31 -7.60 -1.56
CA TYR A 143 15.15 -7.33 -2.71
C TYR A 143 14.59 -7.92 -4.01
N ASP A 144 14.14 -9.18 -3.98
CA ASP A 144 13.60 -9.83 -5.18
C ASP A 144 12.28 -9.22 -5.63
N MET A 145 11.41 -8.84 -4.70
CA MET A 145 10.17 -8.12 -5.06
C MET A 145 10.49 -6.78 -5.74
N TYR A 146 11.47 -6.03 -5.23
CA TYR A 146 11.90 -4.78 -5.87
C TYR A 146 12.50 -5.04 -7.26
N ARG A 147 13.46 -5.96 -7.35
CA ARG A 147 14.18 -6.28 -8.59
C ARG A 147 13.26 -6.76 -9.71
N ASN A 148 12.31 -7.63 -9.39
CA ASN A 148 11.43 -8.24 -10.37
C ASN A 148 10.30 -7.31 -10.85
N ASN A 149 9.98 -6.26 -10.09
CA ASN A 149 8.84 -5.37 -10.39
C ASN A 149 9.27 -3.91 -10.59
N ARG A 150 10.58 -3.67 -10.79
CA ARG A 150 11.19 -2.32 -10.83
C ARG A 150 10.57 -1.38 -11.86
N GLU A 151 10.05 -1.93 -12.97
CA GLU A 151 9.38 -1.16 -14.02
C GLU A 151 8.14 -0.38 -13.52
N TYR A 152 7.45 -0.87 -12.48
CA TYR A 152 6.27 -0.24 -11.89
C TYR A 152 6.58 0.55 -10.61
N ILE A 153 7.83 0.51 -10.15
CA ILE A 153 8.25 1.13 -8.89
C ILE A 153 9.06 2.39 -9.19
N LYS A 154 8.52 3.55 -8.82
CA LYS A 154 9.30 4.79 -8.78
C LYS A 154 10.34 4.72 -7.64
N PRO A 155 11.64 4.95 -7.91
CA PRO A 155 12.67 5.02 -6.88
C PRO A 155 12.40 6.05 -5.80
N SER A 156 12.88 5.72 -4.61
CA SER A 156 12.89 6.54 -3.41
C SER A 156 13.81 5.88 -2.40
N CYS A 157 14.39 6.64 -1.47
CA CYS A 157 15.11 6.06 -0.35
C CYS A 157 14.17 5.15 0.45
N MET A 158 14.43 3.84 0.51
CA MET A 158 13.58 2.91 1.25
C MET A 158 14.31 1.65 1.73
N TRP A 159 13.89 1.15 2.88
CA TRP A 159 14.32 -0.13 3.41
C TRP A 159 13.71 -1.29 2.64
N LEU A 160 14.46 -2.40 2.57
CA LEU A 160 13.97 -3.70 2.15
C LEU A 160 14.01 -4.66 3.34
N ALA A 161 13.10 -5.63 3.36
CA ALA A 161 13.07 -6.66 4.39
C ALA A 161 14.26 -7.63 4.30
N THR A 162 15.03 -7.58 3.21
CA THR A 162 16.18 -8.44 2.96
C THR A 162 17.39 -7.97 3.78
N PRO A 163 17.89 -8.79 4.73
CA PRO A 163 19.15 -8.51 5.39
C PRO A 163 20.32 -8.73 4.42
N ASP A 164 21.42 -8.01 4.60
CA ASP A 164 22.63 -8.22 3.78
C ASP A 164 23.30 -9.55 4.10
N SER A 165 23.36 -9.90 5.39
CA SER A 165 23.83 -11.16 5.97
C SER A 165 23.06 -11.43 7.27
N THR A 166 23.31 -12.56 7.92
CA THR A 166 22.75 -12.91 9.24
C THR A 166 23.86 -13.10 10.28
N PRO A 167 23.53 -13.37 11.58
CA PRO A 167 24.53 -13.56 12.63
C PRO A 167 25.52 -14.69 12.38
N SER A 168 25.13 -15.73 11.63
CA SER A 168 26.05 -16.82 11.24
C SER A 168 27.00 -16.44 10.09
N GLY A 169 26.76 -15.33 9.41
CA GLY A 169 27.57 -14.81 8.30
C GLY A 169 28.49 -13.67 8.72
N THR A 170 28.47 -12.58 7.95
CA THR A 170 29.30 -11.38 8.16
C THR A 170 28.78 -10.45 9.25
N GLY A 171 27.53 -10.65 9.71
CA GLY A 171 26.94 -9.93 10.83
C GLY A 171 25.45 -9.61 10.65
N ALA A 172 24.89 -8.91 11.64
CA ALA A 172 23.48 -8.56 11.75
C ALA A 172 23.22 -7.04 11.63
N SER A 173 24.20 -6.26 11.18
CA SER A 173 24.11 -4.80 11.14
C SER A 173 23.73 -4.24 9.77
N GLY A 174 23.94 -4.99 8.68
CA GLY A 174 23.72 -4.53 7.31
C GLY A 174 22.37 -4.94 6.76
N VAL A 175 21.60 -3.99 6.25
CA VAL A 175 20.29 -4.25 5.62
C VAL A 175 20.27 -3.68 4.20
N ARG A 176 19.55 -4.36 3.30
CA ARG A 176 19.40 -3.88 1.92
C ARG A 176 18.46 -2.67 1.90
N CYS A 177 18.84 -1.66 1.12
CA CYS A 177 18.03 -0.47 0.87
C CYS A 177 18.05 -0.12 -0.61
N VAL A 178 17.10 0.70 -1.02
CA VAL A 178 17.05 1.32 -2.35
C VAL A 178 17.33 2.80 -2.19
N ASP A 179 18.23 3.33 -3.01
CA ASP A 179 18.56 4.75 -3.04
C ASP A 179 17.57 5.53 -3.94
N SER A 180 17.63 6.86 -3.87
CA SER A 180 16.73 7.74 -4.65
C SER A 180 16.88 7.61 -6.17
N ASP A 181 18.02 7.10 -6.65
CA ASP A 181 18.25 6.78 -8.07
C ASP A 181 17.77 5.36 -8.46
N GLY A 182 17.38 4.56 -7.47
CA GLY A 182 16.90 3.19 -7.64
C GLY A 182 18.00 2.14 -7.61
N SER A 183 19.25 2.50 -7.36
CA SER A 183 20.30 1.53 -7.04
C SER A 183 19.99 0.84 -5.70
N VAL A 184 20.48 -0.39 -5.54
CA VAL A 184 20.30 -1.15 -4.30
C VAL A 184 21.65 -1.21 -3.58
N GLY A 185 21.69 -0.69 -2.38
CA GLY A 185 22.86 -0.70 -1.49
C GLY A 185 22.66 -1.57 -0.25
N CYS A 186 23.69 -1.60 0.58
CA CYS A 186 23.66 -2.10 1.95
C CYS A 186 24.14 -0.96 2.85
N VAL A 187 23.37 -0.68 3.91
CA VAL A 187 23.73 0.31 4.93
C VAL A 187 23.45 -0.25 6.32
N GLY A 188 23.96 0.44 7.34
CA GLY A 188 23.72 0.05 8.73
C GLY A 188 22.26 0.22 9.14
N CYS A 189 21.74 -0.71 9.96
CA CYS A 189 20.35 -0.71 10.43
C CYS A 189 19.95 0.55 11.23
N GLY A 190 20.91 1.23 11.86
CA GLY A 190 20.70 2.49 12.58
C GLY A 190 20.88 3.76 11.73
N TRP A 191 20.99 3.64 10.41
CA TRP A 191 21.05 4.80 9.51
C TRP A 191 19.68 5.48 9.45
N TYR A 192 19.59 6.79 9.68
CA TYR A 192 18.31 7.49 9.84
C TYR A 192 17.71 8.06 8.55
N ASP A 193 18.32 7.86 7.38
CA ASP A 193 17.81 8.43 6.12
C ASP A 193 16.91 7.45 5.32
N GLY A 194 16.59 6.29 5.89
CA GLY A 194 15.76 5.29 5.22
C GLY A 194 14.28 5.64 5.22
N GLY A 195 13.54 5.04 4.28
CA GLY A 195 12.09 5.18 4.16
C GLY A 195 11.33 3.87 4.28
N VAL A 196 10.08 3.91 4.73
CA VAL A 196 9.17 2.77 4.75
C VAL A 196 8.08 2.97 3.70
N ARG A 197 8.00 2.01 2.77
CA ARG A 197 6.96 1.94 1.74
C ARG A 197 6.21 0.62 1.86
N PRO A 198 5.07 0.62 2.57
CA PRO A 198 4.29 -0.59 2.77
C PRO A 198 3.74 -1.12 1.45
N PHE A 199 3.71 -2.43 1.32
CA PHE A 199 2.90 -3.13 0.33
C PHE A 199 1.86 -4.00 1.04
N CYS A 200 0.83 -4.38 0.30
CA CYS A 200 -0.22 -5.30 0.73
C CYS A 200 -0.67 -6.18 -0.44
N ILE A 201 -1.37 -7.27 -0.13
CA ILE A 201 -2.01 -8.11 -1.14
C ILE A 201 -3.53 -8.05 -0.91
N ILE A 202 -4.26 -7.46 -1.86
CA ILE A 202 -5.72 -7.38 -1.83
C ILE A 202 -6.30 -8.51 -2.69
N LYS A 203 -7.25 -9.28 -2.15
CA LYS A 203 -7.92 -10.38 -2.86
C LYS A 203 -8.57 -9.88 -4.15
N SER A 204 -8.45 -10.65 -5.24
CA SER A 204 -8.90 -10.21 -6.57
C SER A 204 -10.35 -9.75 -6.62
N SER A 205 -11.26 -10.37 -5.87
CA SER A 205 -12.70 -10.08 -5.86
C SER A 205 -13.08 -8.79 -5.11
N ILE A 206 -12.14 -8.11 -4.47
CA ILE A 206 -12.42 -6.88 -3.71
C ILE A 206 -12.52 -5.71 -4.67
N PHE A 207 -13.60 -4.94 -4.58
CA PHE A 207 -13.77 -3.71 -5.33
C PHE A 207 -12.95 -2.57 -4.72
N VAL A 208 -12.01 -2.03 -5.49
CA VAL A 208 -11.12 -0.93 -5.11
C VAL A 208 -11.42 0.32 -5.94
N SER A 209 -11.17 1.50 -5.36
CA SER A 209 -11.33 2.78 -6.05
C SER A 209 -10.11 3.07 -6.94
N TYR A 210 -10.29 3.24 -8.25
CA TYR A 210 -9.17 3.46 -9.18
C TYR A 210 -8.96 4.94 -9.53
N ASP A 211 -7.72 5.35 -9.76
CA ASP A 211 -7.39 6.72 -10.18
C ASP A 211 -7.57 6.89 -11.69
N LYS A 212 -8.66 7.55 -12.09
CA LYS A 212 -9.00 7.84 -13.50
C LYS A 212 -7.97 8.72 -14.22
N THR A 213 -7.05 9.37 -13.51
CA THR A 213 -6.05 10.27 -14.11
C THR A 213 -4.81 9.57 -14.68
N THR A 214 -4.72 8.24 -14.51
CA THR A 214 -3.54 7.43 -14.92
C THR A 214 -3.80 6.46 -16.08
N GLY A 215 -4.91 6.66 -16.82
CA GLY A 215 -5.29 5.85 -17.99
C GLY A 215 -4.89 6.48 -19.32
#